data_AF-A0A5Q0SPV5-F1
#
_entry.id   AF-A0A5Q0SPV5-F1
#
_cell.length_a   1.000
_cell.length_b   1.000
_cell.length_c   1.000
_cell.angle_alpha   90.00
_cell.angle_beta   90.00
_cell.angle_gamma   90.00
#
_symmetry.space_group_name_H-M   'P 1'
#
loop_
_entity.id
_entity.type
_entity.pdbx_description
1 polymer ?
#
loop_
_entity_poly.entity_id
_entity_poly.type
_entity_poly.pdbx_seq_one_letter_code
_entity_poly.pdbx_strand_id
1 'polypeptide(L)'
;MKEESYRLLEYVIEHGVEGTFTALETSRGTQIVLVKEDSHTLTAVLCIDGIAKRITKKFTKTTIHKAIYELIDEIENMISQPIEELKISQKVSFENCIEEREEKPRRRKMERPKLPSIDEYKRTKITQKHIIPLLHLGEKKYLSLTLELGVIDIIELPFSSPIIVESNQVTPYKIREIRTIYNVLSLFKLDRFNNSNPFSTTSLNGKSLTFFTALYKDVELLGQTSISILQRDLKLVKHKVSMFSVSKKGSLHTEEVEILNNKNSLNKNDIKVGLFLRNDDGNIVQIGDINLGELHEKNIFTVNEYVYSSLYVMRNDDYSFFDNVLVKLLNTYIAKGNYSRLTKDILERESNVNYSIPIVMGTMENRIELANPILYWYSKEVLNSDEICTNCPISEYVNKFNEFLDNYVKLGYFRSVFL
;
A
#
# COMPACT_ATOMS: atom_id res chain seq x y z
N MET A 1 1.75 -54.73 -6.82
CA MET A 1 0.30 -54.65 -7.11
C MET A 1 -0.24 -53.46 -6.31
N LYS A 2 -0.65 -52.38 -6.98
CA LYS A 2 -1.22 -51.15 -6.38
C LYS A 2 -2.67 -50.90 -6.84
N GLU A 3 -3.25 -51.86 -7.55
CA GLU A 3 -4.42 -51.66 -8.40
C GLU A 3 -5.72 -51.43 -7.59
N GLU A 4 -5.86 -52.08 -6.43
CA GLU A 4 -7.03 -51.87 -5.55
C GLU A 4 -7.00 -50.50 -4.87
N SER A 5 -5.84 -50.11 -4.33
CA SER A 5 -5.63 -48.77 -3.75
C SER A 5 -5.81 -47.66 -4.79
N TYR A 6 -5.33 -47.87 -6.01
CA TYR A 6 -5.54 -46.97 -7.14
C TYR A 6 -7.02 -46.78 -7.46
N ARG A 7 -7.77 -47.87 -7.64
CA ARG A 7 -9.19 -47.82 -8.00
C ARG A 7 -10.03 -47.12 -6.94
N LEU A 8 -9.74 -47.35 -5.66
CA LEU A 8 -10.45 -46.66 -4.59
C LEU A 8 -10.17 -45.15 -4.59
N LEU A 9 -8.91 -44.75 -4.75
CA LEU A 9 -8.54 -43.33 -4.82
C LEU A 9 -9.13 -42.66 -6.07
N GLU A 10 -9.05 -43.32 -7.23
CA GLU A 10 -9.66 -42.85 -8.47
C GLU A 10 -11.17 -42.62 -8.29
N TYR A 11 -11.88 -43.60 -7.72
CA TYR A 11 -13.31 -43.48 -7.43
C TYR A 11 -13.62 -42.28 -6.53
N VAL A 12 -12.90 -42.13 -5.42
CA VAL A 12 -13.11 -41.02 -4.46
C VAL A 12 -12.79 -39.66 -5.10
N ILE A 13 -11.76 -39.57 -5.92
CA ILE A 13 -11.37 -38.32 -6.59
C ILE A 13 -12.40 -37.93 -7.65
N GLU A 14 -12.87 -38.88 -8.45
CA GLU A 14 -13.83 -38.61 -9.51
C GLU A 14 -15.24 -38.30 -8.97
N HIS A 15 -15.68 -39.00 -7.93
CA HIS A 15 -17.06 -38.95 -7.45
C HIS A 15 -17.24 -38.14 -6.15
N GLY A 16 -16.14 -37.78 -5.47
CA GLY A 16 -16.18 -36.96 -4.27
C GLY A 16 -16.60 -35.51 -4.55
N VAL A 17 -17.32 -34.91 -3.62
CA VAL A 17 -17.72 -33.49 -3.67
C VAL A 17 -16.56 -32.62 -3.19
N GLU A 18 -16.37 -31.45 -3.81
CA GLU A 18 -15.33 -30.50 -3.40
C GLU A 18 -15.52 -30.06 -1.93
N GLY A 19 -14.44 -29.91 -1.20
CA GLY A 19 -14.42 -29.59 0.23
C GLY A 19 -14.81 -30.75 1.16
N THR A 20 -15.01 -31.96 0.64
CA THR A 20 -15.29 -33.14 1.47
C THR A 20 -14.04 -33.91 1.88
N PHE A 21 -14.17 -34.60 3.01
CA PHE A 21 -13.12 -35.40 3.63
C PHE A 21 -13.50 -36.88 3.53
N THR A 22 -12.59 -37.69 3.03
CA THR A 22 -12.71 -39.16 3.04
C THR A 22 -11.66 -39.73 3.97
N ALA A 23 -12.12 -40.44 5.00
CA ALA A 23 -11.26 -41.18 5.90
C ALA A 23 -10.87 -42.52 5.25
N LEU A 24 -9.58 -42.76 5.15
CA LEU A 24 -8.98 -43.98 4.60
C LEU A 24 -8.09 -44.62 5.66
N GLU A 25 -7.94 -45.93 5.59
CA GLU A 25 -7.09 -46.71 6.47
C GLU A 25 -6.34 -47.76 5.66
N THR A 26 -5.03 -47.88 5.91
CA THR A 26 -4.21 -48.95 5.34
C THR A 26 -4.50 -50.28 6.03
N SER A 27 -4.14 -51.40 5.41
CA SER A 27 -4.28 -52.75 6.02
C SER A 27 -3.57 -52.93 7.37
N ARG A 28 -2.64 -52.04 7.72
CA ARG A 28 -1.88 -52.04 8.98
C ARG A 28 -2.33 -50.97 9.98
N GLY A 29 -3.47 -50.31 9.73
CA GLY A 29 -4.10 -49.38 10.66
C GLY A 29 -3.60 -47.93 10.57
N THR A 30 -2.84 -47.58 9.53
CA THR A 30 -2.44 -46.18 9.32
C THR A 30 -3.62 -45.40 8.76
N GLN A 31 -4.07 -44.38 9.50
CA GLN A 31 -5.19 -43.53 9.10
C GLN A 31 -4.73 -42.37 8.22
N ILE A 32 -5.47 -42.14 7.14
CA ILE A 32 -5.22 -41.12 6.12
C ILE A 32 -6.53 -40.35 5.92
N VAL A 33 -6.49 -39.03 5.96
CA VAL A 33 -7.63 -38.19 5.54
C VAL A 33 -7.33 -37.62 4.18
N LEU A 34 -8.19 -37.95 3.22
CA LEU A 34 -8.15 -37.44 1.88
C LEU A 34 -9.11 -36.26 1.75
N VAL A 35 -8.61 -35.12 1.26
CA VAL A 35 -9.36 -33.88 1.07
C VAL A 35 -9.36 -33.55 -0.41
N LYS A 36 -10.55 -33.45 -1.01
CA LYS A 36 -10.70 -32.91 -2.36
C LYS A 36 -10.88 -31.40 -2.25
N GLU A 37 -9.80 -30.65 -2.40
CA GLU A 37 -9.80 -29.19 -2.25
C GLU A 37 -10.59 -28.52 -3.38
N ASP A 38 -10.39 -28.98 -4.62
CA ASP A 38 -11.09 -28.55 -5.82
C ASP A 38 -11.10 -29.69 -6.86
N SER A 39 -11.72 -29.47 -8.02
CA SER A 39 -11.79 -30.44 -9.14
C SER A 39 -10.45 -30.98 -9.65
N HIS A 40 -9.32 -30.37 -9.29
CA HIS A 40 -7.98 -30.65 -9.83
C HIS A 40 -6.91 -30.77 -8.72
N THR A 41 -7.31 -30.73 -7.44
CA THR A 41 -6.39 -30.70 -6.30
C THR A 41 -6.86 -31.67 -5.21
N LEU A 42 -5.94 -32.52 -4.78
CA LEU A 42 -6.14 -33.52 -3.73
C LEU A 42 -5.07 -33.37 -2.66
N THR A 43 -5.48 -33.36 -1.40
CA THR A 43 -4.57 -33.34 -0.26
C THR A 43 -4.77 -34.60 0.58
N ALA A 44 -3.72 -35.37 0.83
CA ALA A 44 -3.72 -36.41 1.84
C ALA A 44 -3.07 -35.90 3.12
N VAL A 45 -3.70 -36.18 4.26
CA VAL A 45 -3.22 -35.82 5.59
C VAL A 45 -3.04 -37.10 6.40
N LEU A 46 -1.88 -37.28 6.98
CA LEU A 46 -1.55 -38.44 7.81
C LEU A 46 -0.74 -38.01 9.03
N CYS A 47 -0.87 -38.77 10.12
CA CYS A 47 -0.09 -38.54 11.33
C CYS A 47 1.07 -39.53 11.38
N ILE A 48 2.29 -39.02 11.40
CA ILE A 48 3.49 -39.83 11.56
C ILE A 48 4.26 -39.26 12.75
N ASP A 49 4.57 -40.11 13.72
CA ASP A 49 5.35 -39.75 14.91
C ASP A 49 4.79 -38.53 15.67
N GLY A 50 3.46 -38.39 15.71
CA GLY A 50 2.78 -37.26 16.37
C GLY A 50 2.80 -35.95 15.59
N ILE A 51 3.24 -35.96 14.32
CA ILE A 51 3.27 -34.79 13.44
C ILE A 51 2.34 -35.01 12.25
N ALA A 52 1.45 -34.04 11.99
CA ALA A 52 0.55 -34.09 10.85
C ALA A 52 1.30 -33.69 9.59
N LYS A 53 1.49 -34.64 8.69
CA LYS A 53 2.11 -34.41 7.38
C LYS A 53 1.04 -34.32 6.31
N ARG A 54 1.25 -33.39 5.37
CA ARG A 54 0.34 -33.11 4.27
C ARG A 54 1.03 -33.35 2.94
N ILE A 55 0.34 -34.04 2.04
CA ILE A 55 0.79 -34.28 0.66
C ILE A 55 -0.29 -33.72 -0.26
N THR A 56 0.03 -32.68 -1.03
CA THR A 56 -0.90 -32.09 -2.00
C THR A 56 -0.47 -32.41 -3.42
N LYS A 57 -1.39 -32.96 -4.21
CA LYS A 57 -1.21 -33.27 -5.63
C LYS A 57 -2.18 -32.45 -6.47
N LYS A 58 -1.64 -31.85 -7.53
CA LYS A 58 -2.40 -31.13 -8.57
C LYS A 58 -2.37 -31.94 -9.86
N PHE A 59 -3.52 -32.08 -10.50
CA PHE A 59 -3.66 -32.90 -11.70
C PHE A 59 -4.68 -32.32 -12.67
N THR A 60 -4.68 -32.84 -13.90
CA THR A 60 -5.72 -32.62 -14.90
C THR A 60 -6.44 -33.94 -15.16
N LYS A 61 -7.53 -33.92 -15.91
CA LYS A 61 -8.22 -35.15 -16.35
C LYS A 61 -7.28 -36.17 -17.00
N THR A 62 -6.24 -35.72 -17.70
CA THR A 62 -5.27 -36.60 -18.37
C THR A 62 -4.12 -37.05 -17.48
N THR A 63 -3.90 -36.43 -16.31
CA THR A 63 -2.77 -36.74 -15.41
C THR A 63 -3.19 -37.27 -14.04
N ILE A 64 -4.50 -37.46 -13.81
CA ILE A 64 -5.05 -37.98 -12.55
C ILE A 64 -4.39 -39.31 -12.13
N HIS A 65 -4.22 -40.24 -13.07
CA HIS A 65 -3.59 -41.54 -12.81
C HIS A 65 -2.19 -41.40 -12.22
N LYS A 66 -1.38 -40.49 -12.79
CA LYS A 66 -0.02 -40.21 -12.34
C LYS A 66 -0.02 -39.59 -10.95
N ALA A 67 -0.93 -38.65 -10.68
CA ALA A 67 -1.05 -38.04 -9.36
C ALA A 67 -1.47 -39.04 -8.27
N ILE A 68 -2.34 -40.00 -8.60
CA ILE A 68 -2.72 -41.09 -7.68
C ILE A 68 -1.52 -41.98 -7.37
N TYR A 69 -0.78 -42.42 -8.38
CA TYR A 69 0.41 -43.26 -8.15
C TYR A 69 1.48 -42.52 -7.34
N GLU A 70 1.78 -41.26 -7.69
CA GLU A 70 2.73 -40.46 -6.92
C GLU A 70 2.27 -40.24 -5.47
N LEU A 71 0.97 -40.08 -5.24
CA LEU A 71 0.42 -39.97 -3.89
C LEU A 71 0.65 -41.26 -3.10
N ILE A 72 0.34 -42.42 -3.69
CA ILE A 72 0.58 -43.73 -3.05
C ILE A 72 2.07 -43.88 -2.73
N ASP A 73 2.95 -43.61 -3.69
CA ASP A 73 4.41 -43.74 -3.53
C ASP A 73 4.94 -42.83 -2.41
N GLU A 74 4.46 -41.59 -2.33
CA GLU A 74 4.87 -40.66 -1.27
C GLU A 74 4.37 -41.09 0.11
N ILE A 75 3.13 -41.58 0.22
CA ILE A 75 2.62 -42.12 1.48
C ILE A 75 3.44 -43.36 1.89
N GLU A 76 3.69 -44.30 0.96
CA GLU A 76 4.51 -45.51 1.21
C GLU A 76 5.90 -45.15 1.74
N ASN A 77 6.56 -44.17 1.11
CA ASN A 77 7.86 -43.67 1.55
C ASN A 77 7.80 -43.08 2.97
N MET A 78 6.72 -42.37 3.29
CA MET A 78 6.55 -41.72 4.59
C MET A 78 6.25 -42.72 5.72
N ILE A 79 5.48 -43.76 5.45
CA ILE A 79 5.16 -44.81 6.43
C ILE A 79 6.19 -45.96 6.41
N SER A 80 7.14 -45.93 5.47
CA SER A 80 8.15 -46.96 5.20
C SER A 80 7.55 -48.37 4.98
N GLN A 81 6.38 -48.43 4.35
CA GLN A 81 5.62 -49.67 4.15
C GLN A 81 4.83 -49.61 2.83
N PRO A 82 4.67 -50.74 2.11
CA PRO A 82 3.87 -50.78 0.90
C PRO A 82 2.37 -50.65 1.19
N ILE A 83 1.64 -49.96 0.32
CA ILE A 83 0.20 -49.78 0.35
C ILE A 83 -0.39 -50.61 -0.81
N GLU A 84 -0.80 -51.82 -0.47
CA GLU A 84 -1.44 -52.72 -1.41
C GLU A 84 -2.96 -52.48 -1.47
N GLU A 85 -3.59 -52.30 -0.30
CA GLU A 85 -5.03 -52.08 -0.13
C GLU A 85 -5.31 -50.86 0.78
N LEU A 86 -6.32 -50.08 0.40
CA LEU A 86 -6.90 -48.98 1.20
C LEU A 86 -8.37 -49.28 1.47
N LYS A 87 -8.85 -48.95 2.68
CA LYS A 87 -10.27 -49.10 3.07
C LYS A 87 -10.83 -47.77 3.52
N ILE A 88 -12.10 -47.51 3.19
CA ILE A 88 -12.81 -46.36 3.76
C ILE A 88 -13.09 -46.65 5.24
N SER A 89 -12.60 -45.78 6.11
CA SER A 89 -12.80 -45.88 7.55
C SER A 89 -13.88 -44.92 8.01
N GLN A 90 -14.65 -45.29 9.03
CA GLN A 90 -15.75 -44.46 9.56
C GLN A 90 -15.26 -43.45 10.61
N LYS A 91 -14.04 -43.62 11.14
CA LYS A 91 -13.47 -42.78 12.19
C LYS A 91 -11.98 -42.61 11.98
N VAL A 92 -11.49 -41.39 12.18
CA VAL A 92 -10.06 -41.07 12.23
C VAL A 92 -9.80 -40.30 13.52
N SER A 93 -8.75 -40.66 14.26
CA SER A 93 -8.33 -39.94 15.46
C SER A 93 -6.94 -39.36 15.27
N PHE A 94 -6.87 -38.02 15.28
CA PHE A 94 -5.63 -37.24 15.27
C PHE A 94 -5.36 -36.58 16.64
N GLU A 95 -5.91 -37.11 17.74
CA GLU A 95 -5.91 -36.45 19.06
C GLU A 95 -4.52 -36.06 19.57
N ASN A 96 -3.45 -36.75 19.14
CA ASN A 96 -2.06 -36.48 19.52
C ASN A 96 -1.19 -35.92 18.38
N CYS A 97 -1.81 -35.42 17.30
CA CYS A 97 -1.08 -34.96 16.12
C CYS A 97 -0.90 -33.43 16.13
N ILE A 98 0.34 -32.97 16.13
CA ILE A 98 0.70 -31.54 16.07
C ILE A 98 0.93 -31.18 14.59
N GLU A 99 0.34 -30.09 14.12
CA GLU A 99 0.58 -29.62 12.75
C GLU A 99 2.06 -29.33 12.49
N GLU A 100 2.61 -29.90 11.40
CA GLU A 100 3.95 -29.55 10.92
C GLU A 100 3.99 -28.06 10.58
N ARG A 101 4.65 -27.26 11.42
CA ARG A 101 5.01 -25.89 11.06
C ARG A 101 6.09 -25.98 10.00
N GLU A 102 5.70 -25.92 8.73
CA GLU A 102 6.65 -25.80 7.63
C GLU A 102 7.59 -24.62 7.89
N GLU A 103 8.88 -24.89 8.09
CA GLU A 103 9.91 -23.93 7.73
C GLU A 103 9.80 -23.73 6.23
N LYS A 104 9.11 -22.65 5.84
CA LYS A 104 8.98 -22.26 4.44
C LYS A 104 10.34 -22.39 3.76
N PRO A 105 10.45 -23.16 2.66
CA PRO A 105 11.72 -23.33 1.98
C PRO A 105 12.31 -21.95 1.76
N ARG A 106 13.56 -21.74 2.21
CA ARG A 106 14.29 -20.49 1.93
C ARG A 106 14.27 -20.34 0.43
N ARG A 107 13.36 -19.50 -0.08
CA ARG A 107 13.35 -19.07 -1.48
C ARG A 107 14.80 -18.74 -1.79
N ARG A 108 15.38 -19.36 -2.83
CA ARG A 108 16.60 -18.82 -3.45
C ARG A 108 16.38 -17.32 -3.48
N LYS A 109 17.24 -16.54 -2.82
CA LYS A 109 17.18 -15.09 -2.92
C LYS A 109 17.33 -14.83 -4.41
N MET A 110 16.22 -14.63 -5.13
CA MET A 110 16.27 -13.94 -6.40
C MET A 110 17.08 -12.70 -6.08
N GLU A 111 18.17 -12.50 -6.80
CA GLU A 111 18.85 -11.22 -6.77
C GLU A 111 17.76 -10.18 -6.97
N ARG A 112 17.52 -9.41 -5.91
CA ARG A 112 16.60 -8.28 -6.01
C ARG A 112 17.20 -7.44 -7.12
N PRO A 113 16.47 -7.15 -8.21
CA PRO A 113 17.01 -6.31 -9.26
C PRO A 113 17.60 -5.07 -8.59
N LYS A 114 18.86 -4.74 -8.92
CA LYS A 114 19.47 -3.51 -8.45
C LYS A 114 18.60 -2.40 -8.99
N LEU A 115 17.81 -1.80 -8.10
CA LEU A 115 17.03 -0.64 -8.42
C LEU A 115 18.00 0.45 -8.91
N PRO A 116 17.69 1.13 -10.02
CA PRO A 116 18.37 2.38 -10.33
C PRO A 116 18.28 3.32 -9.12
N SER A 117 19.27 4.18 -8.93
CA SER A 117 19.30 5.02 -7.74
C SER A 117 18.14 6.03 -7.79
N ILE A 118 17.41 6.20 -6.68
CA ILE A 118 16.39 7.24 -6.59
C ILE A 118 17.00 8.64 -6.79
N ASP A 119 18.26 8.82 -6.39
CA ASP A 119 18.99 10.07 -6.61
C ASP A 119 19.30 10.29 -8.10
N GLU A 120 19.56 9.21 -8.86
CA GLU A 120 19.69 9.29 -10.32
C GLU A 120 18.35 9.67 -10.96
N TYR A 121 17.24 9.12 -10.48
CA TYR A 121 15.91 9.48 -10.95
C TYR A 121 15.60 10.97 -10.70
N LYS A 122 15.88 11.49 -9.51
CA LYS A 122 15.73 12.92 -9.17
C LYS A 122 16.57 13.84 -10.06
N ARG A 123 17.72 13.35 -10.54
CA ARG A 123 18.63 14.08 -11.45
C ARG A 123 18.27 13.93 -12.93
N THR A 124 17.18 13.24 -13.27
CA THR A 124 16.73 13.09 -14.66
C THR A 124 16.61 14.46 -15.32
N LYS A 125 17.16 14.58 -16.53
CA LYS A 125 17.07 15.80 -17.34
C LYS A 125 15.67 15.88 -17.94
N ILE A 126 15.00 17.00 -17.69
CA ILE A 126 13.64 17.28 -18.16
C ILE A 126 13.70 18.60 -18.90
N THR A 127 13.06 18.68 -20.06
CA THR A 127 13.07 19.87 -20.91
C THR A 127 12.50 21.08 -20.21
N GLN A 128 11.36 20.90 -19.52
CA GLN A 128 10.65 21.92 -18.77
C GLN A 128 10.23 21.34 -17.42
N LYS A 129 10.59 22.00 -16.32
CA LYS A 129 10.28 21.56 -14.95
C LYS A 129 9.36 22.55 -14.27
N HIS A 130 8.25 22.06 -13.72
CA HIS A 130 7.39 22.83 -12.82
C HIS A 130 7.79 22.54 -11.38
N ILE A 131 8.27 23.58 -10.69
CA ILE A 131 8.81 23.46 -9.34
C ILE A 131 7.93 24.26 -8.37
N ILE A 132 7.48 23.61 -7.31
CA ILE A 132 6.72 24.23 -6.22
C ILE A 132 7.58 24.24 -4.95
N PRO A 133 8.04 25.42 -4.49
CA PRO A 133 8.71 25.55 -3.21
C PRO A 133 7.75 25.22 -2.07
N LEU A 134 8.16 24.32 -1.17
CA LEU A 134 7.37 23.88 -0.01
C LEU A 134 7.87 24.51 1.29
N LEU A 135 9.19 24.57 1.46
CA LEU A 135 9.82 25.16 2.65
C LEU A 135 11.13 25.85 2.29
N HIS A 136 11.31 27.08 2.74
CA HIS A 136 12.59 27.78 2.66
C HIS A 136 13.56 27.27 3.72
N LEU A 137 14.73 26.79 3.29
CA LEU A 137 15.78 26.22 4.15
C LEU A 137 16.93 27.19 4.44
N GLY A 138 16.94 28.39 3.82
CA GLY A 138 18.01 29.37 3.91
C GLY A 138 18.89 29.40 2.66
N GLU A 139 19.64 30.49 2.45
CA GLU A 139 20.60 30.64 1.33
C GLU A 139 20.01 30.28 -0.04
N LYS A 140 18.76 30.69 -0.33
CA LYS A 140 18.01 30.36 -1.56
C LYS A 140 17.72 28.86 -1.75
N LYS A 141 17.99 28.00 -0.77
CA LYS A 141 17.64 26.57 -0.83
C LYS A 141 16.21 26.37 -0.36
N TYR A 142 15.46 25.61 -1.12
CA TYR A 142 14.08 25.26 -0.82
C TYR A 142 13.89 23.77 -0.92
N LEU A 143 13.22 23.18 0.07
CA LEU A 143 12.56 21.91 -0.12
C LEU A 143 11.45 22.12 -1.14
N SER A 144 11.51 21.43 -2.27
CA SER A 144 10.69 21.73 -3.44
C SER A 144 10.16 20.46 -4.08
N LEU A 145 8.90 20.51 -4.53
CA LEU A 145 8.28 19.49 -5.35
C LEU A 145 8.60 19.75 -6.82
N THR A 146 9.18 18.78 -7.51
CA THR A 146 9.25 18.76 -8.99
C THR A 146 8.09 17.93 -9.51
N LEU A 147 7.14 18.57 -10.18
CA LEU A 147 5.85 17.95 -10.51
C LEU A 147 5.99 16.80 -11.51
N GLU A 148 6.78 16.96 -12.58
CA GLU A 148 6.95 15.96 -13.63
C GLU A 148 7.50 14.62 -13.12
N LEU A 149 8.31 14.66 -12.06
CA LEU A 149 8.91 13.47 -11.45
C LEU A 149 8.12 12.96 -10.24
N GLY A 150 7.22 13.77 -9.67
CA GLY A 150 6.59 13.46 -8.38
C GLY A 150 7.61 13.25 -7.26
N VAL A 151 8.66 14.07 -7.22
CA VAL A 151 9.73 13.96 -6.20
C VAL A 151 9.89 15.26 -5.43
N ILE A 152 10.32 15.13 -4.18
CA ILE A 152 10.74 16.24 -3.34
C ILE A 152 12.25 16.17 -3.13
N ASP A 153 12.88 17.31 -3.35
CA ASP A 153 14.31 17.49 -3.17
C ASP A 153 14.65 18.93 -2.77
N ILE A 154 15.91 19.18 -2.47
CA ILE A 154 16.42 20.50 -2.14
C ILE A 154 16.94 21.15 -3.42
N ILE A 155 16.33 22.28 -3.77
CA ILE A 155 16.65 23.02 -4.99
C ILE A 155 17.01 24.45 -4.62
N GLU A 156 18.05 25.00 -5.26
CA GLU A 156 18.35 26.42 -5.16
C GLU A 156 17.41 27.21 -6.07
N LEU A 157 16.59 28.08 -5.49
CA LEU A 157 15.57 28.85 -6.19
C LEU A 157 15.70 30.35 -5.90
N PRO A 158 15.44 31.20 -6.91
CA PRO A 158 15.56 32.65 -6.75
C PRO A 158 14.49 33.25 -5.83
N PHE A 159 13.34 32.61 -5.67
CA PHE A 159 12.21 33.09 -4.87
C PHE A 159 11.29 31.93 -4.41
N SER A 160 10.37 32.23 -3.50
CA SER A 160 9.49 31.26 -2.83
C SER A 160 8.18 30.93 -3.56
N SER A 161 8.02 31.42 -4.80
CA SER A 161 6.81 31.18 -5.60
C SER A 161 7.00 30.02 -6.58
N PRO A 162 5.93 29.35 -7.03
CA PRO A 162 6.03 28.33 -8.06
C PRO A 162 6.66 28.87 -9.34
N ILE A 163 7.47 28.05 -10.01
CA ILE A 163 8.21 28.41 -11.21
C ILE A 163 8.18 27.33 -12.27
N ILE A 164 8.47 27.76 -13.50
CA ILE A 164 8.86 26.90 -14.61
C ILE A 164 10.35 27.11 -14.88
N VAL A 165 11.10 26.02 -15.00
CA VAL A 165 12.52 26.03 -15.40
C VAL A 165 12.66 25.35 -16.75
N GLU A 166 13.10 26.10 -17.77
CA GLU A 166 13.28 25.61 -19.13
C GLU A 166 14.56 26.18 -19.74
N SER A 167 15.49 25.32 -20.18
CA SER A 167 16.75 25.73 -20.85
C SER A 167 17.48 26.91 -20.18
N ASN A 168 17.53 26.92 -18.84
CA ASN A 168 18.10 27.96 -17.95
C ASN A 168 17.28 29.26 -17.79
N GLN A 169 16.09 29.35 -18.35
CA GLN A 169 15.14 30.40 -18.03
C GLN A 169 14.25 29.98 -16.87
N VAL A 170 14.04 30.91 -15.94
CA VAL A 170 13.12 30.74 -14.81
C VAL A 170 11.98 31.71 -15.00
N THR A 171 10.75 31.19 -15.13
CA THR A 171 9.55 32.01 -15.26
C THR A 171 8.56 31.69 -14.14
N PRO A 172 7.71 32.65 -13.71
CA PRO A 172 6.67 32.37 -12.72
C PRO A 172 5.66 31.34 -13.24
N TYR A 173 5.31 30.36 -12.41
CA TYR A 173 4.23 29.42 -12.68
C TYR A 173 3.00 29.82 -11.84
N LYS A 174 1.87 30.06 -12.50
CA LYS A 174 0.60 30.32 -11.81
C LYS A 174 -0.25 29.06 -11.82
N ILE A 175 -0.42 28.45 -10.65
CA ILE A 175 -1.33 27.33 -10.43
C ILE A 175 -2.76 27.81 -10.67
N ARG A 176 -3.48 27.14 -11.57
CA ARG A 176 -4.87 27.48 -11.92
C ARG A 176 -5.86 26.77 -11.01
N GLU A 177 -5.62 25.49 -10.76
CA GLU A 177 -6.45 24.62 -9.94
C GLU A 177 -5.61 23.94 -8.85
N ILE A 178 -5.64 24.50 -7.64
CA ILE A 178 -4.84 24.01 -6.50
C ILE A 178 -5.12 22.54 -6.14
N ARG A 179 -6.31 22.04 -6.48
CA ARG A 179 -6.70 20.63 -6.34
C ARG A 179 -5.68 19.68 -6.97
N THR A 180 -5.15 20.03 -8.13
CA THR A 180 -4.18 19.20 -8.86
C THR A 180 -2.90 19.01 -8.05
N ILE A 181 -2.42 20.09 -7.42
CA ILE A 181 -1.25 20.08 -6.55
C ILE A 181 -1.51 19.29 -5.28
N TYR A 182 -2.68 19.41 -4.67
CA TYR A 182 -3.04 18.63 -3.49
C TYR A 182 -3.11 17.12 -3.77
N ASN A 183 -3.57 16.71 -4.95
CA ASN A 183 -3.52 15.30 -5.36
C ASN A 183 -2.06 14.80 -5.47
N VAL A 184 -1.15 15.58 -6.08
CA VAL A 184 0.27 15.20 -6.15
C VAL A 184 0.92 15.16 -4.76
N LEU A 185 0.67 16.16 -3.90
CA LEU A 185 1.20 16.18 -2.54
C LEU A 185 0.71 14.99 -1.70
N SER A 186 -0.50 14.52 -1.98
CA SER A 186 -1.08 13.35 -1.33
C SER A 186 -0.35 12.05 -1.67
N LEU A 187 0.50 11.99 -2.70
CA LEU A 187 1.35 10.81 -2.95
C LEU A 187 2.40 10.61 -1.85
N PHE A 188 2.83 11.68 -1.17
CA PHE A 188 3.92 11.57 -0.22
C PHE A 188 3.41 11.10 1.14
N LYS A 189 3.49 9.79 1.37
CA LYS A 189 3.16 9.17 2.66
C LYS A 189 4.41 8.66 3.36
N LEU A 190 4.44 8.75 4.68
CA LEU A 190 5.50 8.14 5.47
C LEU A 190 5.21 6.65 5.63
N ASP A 191 6.10 5.78 5.16
CA ASP A 191 6.00 4.34 5.42
C ASP A 191 6.41 4.04 6.86
N ARG A 192 5.54 3.33 7.60
CA ARG A 192 5.76 3.02 9.02
C ARG A 192 6.95 2.11 9.30
N PHE A 193 7.30 1.22 8.38
CA PHE A 193 8.34 0.22 8.62
C PHE A 193 9.72 0.75 8.27
N ASN A 194 9.81 1.54 7.22
CA ASN A 194 11.06 2.11 6.72
C ASN A 194 11.29 3.53 7.25
N ASN A 195 10.30 4.14 7.93
CA ASN A 195 10.34 5.49 8.48
C ASN A 195 10.82 6.56 7.48
N SER A 196 10.50 6.37 6.20
CA SER A 196 10.97 7.21 5.10
C SER A 196 10.00 7.13 3.91
N ASN A 197 10.25 7.94 2.88
CA ASN A 197 9.60 7.82 1.58
C ASN A 197 10.64 8.07 0.47
N PRO A 198 10.96 7.09 -0.37
CA PRO A 198 12.01 7.24 -1.39
C PRO A 198 11.87 8.49 -2.26
N PHE A 199 10.64 8.89 -2.60
CA PHE A 199 10.37 10.02 -3.49
C PHE A 199 10.48 11.37 -2.79
N SER A 200 10.48 11.42 -1.46
CA SER A 200 10.51 12.66 -0.68
C SER A 200 11.51 12.68 0.48
N THR A 201 12.35 11.65 0.59
CA THR A 201 13.55 11.65 1.43
C THR A 201 14.71 12.30 0.68
N THR A 202 15.36 13.28 1.28
CA THR A 202 16.58 13.94 0.76
C THR A 202 17.59 14.12 1.90
N SER A 203 18.81 14.59 1.60
CA SER A 203 19.87 14.82 2.58
C SER A 203 20.26 16.30 2.61
N LEU A 204 20.29 16.88 3.82
CA LEU A 204 20.83 18.21 4.06
C LEU A 204 21.91 18.11 5.14
N ASN A 205 23.13 18.54 4.81
CA ASN A 205 24.27 18.51 5.73
C ASN A 205 24.53 17.12 6.34
N GLY A 206 24.31 16.06 5.56
CA GLY A 206 24.51 14.67 6.00
C GLY A 206 23.38 14.08 6.85
N LYS A 207 22.31 14.84 7.14
CA LYS A 207 21.10 14.35 7.80
C LYS A 207 19.98 14.13 6.78
N SER A 208 19.27 13.01 6.88
CA SER A 208 18.10 12.76 6.05
C SER A 208 16.87 13.53 6.56
N LEU A 209 16.09 13.99 5.60
CA LEU A 209 14.85 14.74 5.76
C LEU A 209 13.81 14.09 4.88
N THR A 210 12.73 13.60 5.47
CA THR A 210 11.59 13.01 4.75
C THR A 210 10.40 13.94 4.83
N PHE A 211 9.94 14.43 3.69
CA PHE A 211 8.65 15.09 3.60
C PHE A 211 7.52 14.06 3.48
N PHE A 212 6.40 14.30 4.15
CA PHE A 212 5.18 13.51 3.97
C PHE A 212 3.93 14.32 4.33
N THR A 213 2.78 13.81 3.89
CA THR A 213 1.46 14.29 4.28
C THR A 213 0.76 13.23 5.12
N ALA A 214 -0.01 13.68 6.11
CA ALA A 214 -0.85 12.80 6.91
C ALA A 214 -2.09 13.53 7.42
N LEU A 215 -3.23 12.85 7.38
CA LEU A 215 -4.45 13.18 8.07
C LEU A 215 -4.21 13.07 9.57
N TYR A 216 -4.49 14.14 10.28
CA TYR A 216 -4.20 14.20 11.71
C TYR A 216 -5.25 14.99 12.48
N LYS A 217 -5.34 14.67 13.78
CA LYS A 217 -6.18 15.35 14.77
C LYS A 217 -5.32 15.80 15.94
N ASP A 218 -5.51 17.04 16.41
CA ASP A 218 -4.89 17.48 17.65
C ASP A 218 -5.53 16.78 18.86
N VAL A 219 -4.68 16.23 19.74
CA VAL A 219 -5.10 15.56 20.97
C VAL A 219 -4.78 16.46 22.16
N GLU A 220 -3.50 16.81 22.29
CA GLU A 220 -2.97 17.43 23.49
C GLU A 220 -1.80 18.37 23.18
N LEU A 221 -1.75 19.50 23.88
CA LEU A 221 -0.61 20.39 23.92
C LEU A 221 0.36 19.91 25.01
N LEU A 222 1.59 19.56 24.64
CA LEU A 222 2.61 19.03 25.55
C LEU A 222 3.59 20.10 26.06
N GLY A 223 3.51 21.33 25.55
CA GLY A 223 4.33 22.46 25.96
C GLY A 223 5.23 22.98 24.84
N GLN A 224 6.36 23.59 25.20
CA GLN A 224 7.34 24.12 24.25
C GLN A 224 8.67 23.39 24.37
N THR A 225 9.35 23.23 23.23
CA THR A 225 10.69 22.67 23.17
C THR A 225 11.53 23.48 22.19
N SER A 226 12.84 23.56 22.47
CA SER A 226 13.80 24.07 21.51
C SER A 226 14.36 22.90 20.71
N ILE A 227 14.35 23.00 19.39
CA ILE A 227 14.99 22.02 18.53
C ILE A 227 15.89 22.71 17.52
N SER A 228 17.03 22.09 17.26
CA SER A 228 17.94 22.54 16.20
C SER A 228 17.58 21.82 14.90
N ILE A 229 16.95 22.54 13.98
CA ILE A 229 16.59 22.04 12.65
C ILE A 229 17.05 23.04 11.60
N LEU A 230 17.67 22.54 10.53
CA LEU A 230 18.19 23.37 9.43
C LEU A 230 19.21 24.43 9.91
N GLN A 231 20.07 24.06 10.89
CA GLN A 231 21.06 24.96 11.51
C GLN A 231 20.46 26.18 12.23
N ARG A 232 19.17 26.10 12.61
CA ARG A 232 18.49 27.12 13.41
C ARG A 232 17.91 26.50 14.66
N ASP A 233 18.11 27.18 15.79
CA ASP A 233 17.44 26.82 17.03
C ASP A 233 16.04 27.46 17.03
N LEU A 234 15.04 26.60 16.82
CA LEU A 234 13.65 27.01 16.77
C LEU A 234 12.97 26.63 18.08
N LYS A 235 12.33 27.61 18.72
CA LYS A 235 11.35 27.34 19.78
C LYS A 235 10.04 26.95 19.12
N LEU A 236 9.69 25.68 19.26
CA LEU A 236 8.46 25.11 18.71
C LEU A 236 7.58 24.57 19.82
N VAL A 237 6.30 24.54 19.54
CA VAL A 237 5.28 23.99 20.42
C VAL A 237 5.15 22.51 20.10
N LYS A 238 5.20 21.68 21.14
CA LYS A 238 5.07 20.24 21.05
C LYS A 238 3.61 19.85 21.24
N HIS A 239 3.07 19.12 20.26
CA HIS A 239 1.72 18.59 20.29
C HIS A 239 1.74 17.07 20.21
N LYS A 240 0.80 16.44 20.89
CA LYS A 240 0.41 15.07 20.64
C LYS A 240 -0.75 15.07 19.67
N VAL A 241 -0.61 14.37 18.56
CA VAL A 241 -1.64 14.26 17.52
C VAL A 241 -1.96 12.82 17.21
N SER A 242 -3.19 12.52 16.81
CA SER A 242 -3.54 11.22 16.25
C SER A 242 -3.41 11.28 14.73
N MET A 243 -2.52 10.48 14.15
CA MET A 243 -2.39 10.29 12.70
C MET A 243 -3.08 9.00 12.27
N PHE A 244 -3.74 9.01 11.11
CA PHE A 244 -4.36 7.80 10.57
C PHE A 244 -3.32 6.95 9.87
N SER A 245 -3.31 5.64 10.11
CA SER A 245 -2.50 4.70 9.36
C SER A 245 -3.36 3.62 8.72
N VAL A 246 -3.03 3.27 7.49
CA VAL A 246 -3.67 2.22 6.71
C VAL A 246 -2.65 1.17 6.32
N SER A 247 -2.96 -0.09 6.58
CA SER A 247 -2.18 -1.22 6.10
C SER A 247 -2.61 -1.63 4.70
N LYS A 248 -1.74 -2.32 3.96
CA LYS A 248 -2.04 -2.84 2.62
C LYS A 248 -3.23 -3.82 2.60
N LYS A 249 -3.64 -4.33 3.76
CA LYS A 249 -4.84 -5.18 3.93
C LYS A 249 -6.12 -4.40 4.23
N GLY A 250 -6.09 -3.07 4.22
CA GLY A 250 -7.24 -2.21 4.49
C GLY A 250 -7.57 -2.07 5.98
N SER A 251 -6.63 -2.41 6.88
CA SER A 251 -6.80 -2.11 8.30
C SER A 251 -6.48 -0.64 8.55
N LEU A 252 -7.44 0.10 9.11
CA LEU A 252 -7.28 1.51 9.46
C LEU A 252 -7.13 1.62 10.98
N HIS A 253 -6.12 2.34 11.43
CA HIS A 253 -5.85 2.61 12.84
C HIS A 253 -5.46 4.08 13.02
N THR A 254 -5.50 4.55 14.27
CA THR A 254 -4.94 5.85 14.65
C THR A 254 -3.73 5.64 15.54
N GLU A 255 -2.68 6.39 15.30
CA GLU A 255 -1.46 6.37 16.10
C GLU A 255 -1.21 7.74 16.70
N GLU A 256 -0.90 7.76 17.99
CA GLU A 256 -0.51 8.98 18.67
C GLU A 256 0.96 9.29 18.39
N VAL A 257 1.20 10.46 17.81
CA VAL A 257 2.50 10.91 17.34
C VAL A 257 2.77 12.28 17.94
N GLU A 258 4.00 12.50 18.39
CA GLU A 258 4.44 13.83 18.82
C GLU A 258 4.91 14.63 17.60
N ILE A 259 4.37 15.84 17.44
CA ILE A 259 4.78 16.77 16.40
C ILE A 259 5.23 18.10 17.01
N LEU A 260 6.02 18.83 16.24
CA LEU A 260 6.50 20.17 16.55
C LEU A 260 5.87 21.15 15.57
N ASN A 261 5.25 22.21 16.07
CA ASN A 261 4.65 23.25 15.23
C ASN A 261 4.94 24.65 15.82
N ASN A 262 4.47 25.70 15.16
CA ASN A 262 4.61 27.09 15.64
C ASN A 262 3.30 27.67 16.24
N LYS A 263 2.28 26.83 16.48
CA LYS A 263 0.95 27.26 16.93
C LYS A 263 0.69 26.76 18.34
N ASN A 264 0.33 27.65 19.27
CA ASN A 264 0.01 27.24 20.66
C ASN A 264 -1.29 26.42 20.79
N SER A 265 -2.12 26.39 19.75
CA SER A 265 -3.32 25.56 19.72
C SER A 265 -3.63 25.13 18.28
N LEU A 266 -4.21 23.95 18.14
CA LEU A 266 -4.74 23.44 16.90
C LEU A 266 -6.24 23.17 17.10
N ASN A 267 -7.05 23.39 16.07
CA ASN A 267 -8.47 23.08 16.16
C ASN A 267 -8.67 21.57 16.23
N LYS A 268 -9.10 21.09 17.40
CA LYS A 268 -9.14 19.65 17.72
C LYS A 268 -10.15 18.88 16.89
N ASN A 269 -11.18 19.52 16.33
CA ASN A 269 -12.28 18.80 15.68
C ASN A 269 -12.32 18.98 14.15
N ASP A 270 -11.29 19.59 13.57
CA ASP A 270 -11.19 19.76 12.12
C ASP A 270 -10.52 18.57 11.44
N ILE A 271 -10.94 18.29 10.20
CA ILE A 271 -10.31 17.29 9.34
C ILE A 271 -9.17 18.00 8.61
N LYS A 272 -7.93 17.71 9.00
CA LYS A 272 -6.75 18.35 8.44
C LYS A 272 -5.76 17.35 7.89
N VAL A 273 -5.15 17.72 6.77
CA VAL A 273 -3.98 17.04 6.22
C VAL A 273 -2.77 17.91 6.54
N GLY A 274 -1.89 17.41 7.40
CA GLY A 274 -0.65 18.09 7.74
C GLY A 274 0.42 17.84 6.70
N LEU A 275 1.23 18.85 6.45
CA LEU A 275 2.46 18.79 5.67
C LEU A 275 3.61 18.70 6.69
N PHE A 276 4.34 17.60 6.69
CA PHE A 276 5.31 17.28 7.73
C PHE A 276 6.72 17.05 7.17
N LEU A 277 7.71 17.36 7.99
CA LEU A 277 9.10 17.00 7.81
C LEU A 277 9.55 16.12 8.96
N ARG A 278 10.04 14.92 8.66
CA ARG A 278 10.71 14.04 9.62
C ARG A 278 12.21 14.10 9.41
N ASN A 279 12.97 14.25 10.49
CA ASN A 279 14.43 14.15 10.46
C ASN A 279 14.92 12.81 11.03
N ASP A 280 16.22 12.54 10.87
CA ASP A 280 16.85 11.31 11.40
C ASP A 280 16.77 11.19 12.93
N ASP A 281 16.70 12.31 13.64
CA ASP A 281 16.54 12.34 15.10
C ASP A 281 15.11 11.91 15.53
N GLY A 282 14.23 11.59 14.57
CA GLY A 282 12.87 11.11 14.79
C GLY A 282 11.83 12.21 15.03
N ASN A 283 12.25 13.49 15.04
CA ASN A 283 11.36 14.62 15.21
C ASN A 283 10.49 14.81 13.97
N ILE A 284 9.21 15.10 14.18
CA ILE A 284 8.25 15.43 13.13
C ILE A 284 7.87 16.90 13.28
N VAL A 285 8.20 17.72 12.29
CA VAL A 285 7.87 19.14 12.25
C VAL A 285 6.74 19.37 11.27
N GLN A 286 5.69 20.04 11.73
CA GLN A 286 4.64 20.53 10.86
C GLN A 286 5.10 21.80 10.14
N ILE A 287 5.06 21.78 8.81
CA ILE A 287 5.42 22.92 7.95
C ILE A 287 4.19 23.56 7.29
N GLY A 288 3.03 22.92 7.37
CA GLY A 288 1.75 23.46 6.94
C GLY A 288 0.57 22.53 7.23
N ASP A 289 -0.64 22.99 6.94
CA ASP A 289 -1.88 22.21 6.97
C ASP A 289 -2.83 22.58 5.84
N ILE A 290 -3.59 21.59 5.37
CA ILE A 290 -4.72 21.72 4.45
C ILE A 290 -5.97 21.43 5.28
N ASN A 291 -6.92 22.39 5.34
CA ASN A 291 -8.22 22.17 5.98
C ASN A 291 -9.13 21.39 5.02
N LEU A 292 -9.02 20.06 5.06
CA LEU A 292 -9.72 19.17 4.15
C LEU A 292 -11.25 19.24 4.33
N GLY A 293 -11.72 19.50 5.55
CA GLY A 293 -13.16 19.70 5.81
C GLY A 293 -13.71 20.92 5.05
N GLU A 294 -13.08 22.09 5.21
CA GLU A 294 -13.51 23.30 4.49
C GLU A 294 -13.38 23.17 2.96
N LEU A 295 -12.29 22.57 2.48
CA LEU A 295 -12.08 22.40 1.05
C LEU A 295 -13.08 21.42 0.42
N HIS A 296 -13.49 20.40 1.18
CA HIS A 296 -14.55 19.48 0.77
C HIS A 296 -15.88 20.22 0.63
N GLU A 297 -16.26 21.03 1.61
CA GLU A 297 -17.49 21.84 1.56
C GLU A 297 -17.53 22.79 0.37
N LYS A 298 -16.37 23.31 -0.03
CA LYS A 298 -16.21 24.19 -1.20
C LYS A 298 -16.05 23.42 -2.52
N ASN A 299 -16.06 22.09 -2.50
CA ASN A 299 -15.80 21.21 -3.64
C ASN A 299 -14.45 21.49 -4.36
N ILE A 300 -13.46 22.01 -3.62
CA ILE A 300 -12.12 22.33 -4.12
C ILE A 300 -11.22 21.10 -4.06
N PHE A 301 -11.22 20.39 -2.92
CA PHE A 301 -10.48 19.15 -2.75
C PHE A 301 -11.18 18.32 -1.68
N THR A 302 -11.64 17.13 -2.08
CA THR A 302 -12.55 16.32 -1.28
C THR A 302 -11.82 15.24 -0.47
N VAL A 303 -12.54 14.63 0.47
CA VAL A 303 -12.00 13.56 1.32
C VAL A 303 -11.73 12.32 0.48
N ASN A 304 -12.64 11.98 -0.45
CA ASN A 304 -12.45 10.87 -1.37
C ASN A 304 -11.20 11.08 -2.23
N GLU A 305 -11.04 12.25 -2.87
CA GLU A 305 -9.85 12.54 -3.68
C GLU A 305 -8.54 12.41 -2.90
N TYR A 306 -8.53 12.91 -1.66
CA TYR A 306 -7.40 12.73 -0.78
C TYR A 306 -7.08 11.26 -0.51
N VAL A 307 -8.09 10.46 -0.14
CA VAL A 307 -7.90 9.04 0.18
C VAL A 307 -7.40 8.27 -1.05
N TYR A 308 -8.03 8.46 -2.21
CA TYR A 308 -7.64 7.79 -3.44
C TYR A 308 -6.22 8.17 -3.89
N SER A 309 -5.87 9.47 -3.89
CA SER A 309 -4.51 9.92 -4.20
C SER A 309 -3.49 9.42 -3.18
N SER A 310 -3.86 9.38 -1.90
CA SER A 310 -2.99 8.91 -0.82
C SER A 310 -2.69 7.42 -0.91
N LEU A 311 -3.66 6.62 -1.35
CA LEU A 311 -3.55 5.17 -1.43
C LEU A 311 -2.94 4.69 -2.75
N TYR A 312 -2.81 5.56 -3.76
CA TYR A 312 -2.15 5.24 -5.04
C TYR A 312 -0.76 4.60 -4.83
N VAL A 313 0.01 5.06 -3.83
CA VAL A 313 1.36 4.53 -3.54
C VAL A 313 1.38 3.08 -3.05
N MET A 314 0.26 2.54 -2.57
CA MET A 314 0.20 1.16 -2.09
C MET A 314 0.06 0.15 -3.24
N ARG A 315 -0.28 0.63 -4.44
CA ARG A 315 -0.52 -0.17 -5.66
C ARG A 315 -1.53 -1.29 -5.37
N ASN A 316 -2.63 -0.90 -4.74
CA ASN A 316 -3.80 -1.74 -4.55
C ASN A 316 -4.93 -1.12 -5.38
N ASP A 317 -5.47 -1.91 -6.30
CA ASP A 317 -6.54 -1.54 -7.21
C ASP A 317 -7.88 -2.16 -6.82
N ASP A 318 -7.95 -2.93 -5.72
CA ASP A 318 -9.19 -3.53 -5.24
C ASP A 318 -10.16 -2.43 -4.75
N TYR A 319 -11.31 -2.30 -5.38
CA TYR A 319 -12.33 -1.33 -5.01
C TYR A 319 -12.81 -1.51 -3.55
N SER A 320 -12.93 -2.76 -3.09
CA SER A 320 -13.34 -3.06 -1.71
C SER A 320 -12.33 -2.57 -0.68
N PHE A 321 -11.06 -2.44 -1.05
CA PHE A 321 -10.04 -1.86 -0.20
C PHE A 321 -10.29 -0.36 0.03
N PHE A 322 -10.60 0.41 -1.02
CA PHE A 322 -10.87 1.84 -0.90
C PHE A 322 -12.16 2.11 -0.14
N ASP A 323 -13.25 1.40 -0.48
CA ASP A 323 -14.54 1.51 0.22
C ASP A 323 -14.38 1.21 1.72
N ASN A 324 -13.72 0.11 2.07
CA ASN A 324 -13.46 -0.26 3.46
C ASN A 324 -12.64 0.81 4.22
N VAL A 325 -11.63 1.39 3.58
CA VAL A 325 -10.82 2.47 4.18
C VAL A 325 -11.67 3.72 4.39
N LEU A 326 -12.48 4.12 3.40
CA LEU A 326 -13.37 5.28 3.49
C LEU A 326 -14.44 5.11 4.56
N VAL A 327 -15.13 3.97 4.61
CA VAL A 327 -16.14 3.67 5.62
C VAL A 327 -15.53 3.69 7.03
N LYS A 328 -14.35 3.10 7.21
CA LYS A 328 -13.64 3.15 8.50
C LYS A 328 -13.23 4.57 8.86
N LEU A 329 -12.75 5.36 7.90
CA LEU A 329 -12.38 6.75 8.12
C LEU A 329 -13.61 7.59 8.51
N LEU A 330 -14.73 7.40 7.83
CA LEU A 330 -16.00 8.04 8.14
C LEU A 330 -16.43 7.76 9.58
N ASN A 331 -16.49 6.49 9.96
CA ASN A 331 -16.96 6.05 11.27
C ASN A 331 -16.01 6.44 12.42
N THR A 332 -14.70 6.44 12.15
CA THR A 332 -13.68 6.72 13.17
C THR A 332 -13.46 8.22 13.34
N TYR A 333 -13.57 8.99 12.26
CA TYR A 333 -13.11 10.37 12.22
C TYR A 333 -14.19 11.37 11.85
N ILE A 334 -14.76 11.24 10.65
CA ILE A 334 -15.60 12.27 10.04
C ILE A 334 -16.92 12.42 10.81
N ALA A 335 -17.61 11.31 11.09
CA ALA A 335 -18.90 11.29 11.76
C ALA A 335 -18.85 11.83 13.20
N LYS A 336 -17.66 11.89 13.81
CA LYS A 336 -17.45 12.33 15.20
C LYS A 336 -16.82 13.74 15.29
N GLY A 337 -16.51 14.38 14.16
CA GLY A 337 -15.88 15.70 14.10
C GLY A 337 -16.83 16.84 13.73
N ASN A 338 -16.29 18.05 13.53
CA ASN A 338 -17.05 19.24 13.12
C ASN A 338 -17.75 19.08 11.76
N TYR A 339 -17.32 18.10 10.98
CA TYR A 339 -17.72 17.86 9.60
C TYR A 339 -18.54 16.58 9.44
N SER A 340 -19.23 16.12 10.50
CA SER A 340 -20.10 14.94 10.44
C SER A 340 -21.19 15.05 9.36
N ARG A 341 -21.62 16.26 9.03
CA ARG A 341 -22.52 16.56 7.91
C ARG A 341 -22.00 16.12 6.55
N LEU A 342 -20.68 15.99 6.38
CA LEU A 342 -20.03 15.55 5.13
C LEU A 342 -20.16 14.05 4.90
N THR A 343 -20.51 13.25 5.91
CA THR A 343 -20.58 11.79 5.79
C THR A 343 -21.49 11.35 4.65
N LYS A 344 -22.63 12.01 4.46
CA LYS A 344 -23.56 11.71 3.37
C LYS A 344 -22.92 11.99 1.99
N ASP A 345 -22.34 13.17 1.79
CA ASP A 345 -21.72 13.55 0.51
C ASP A 345 -20.55 12.61 0.16
N ILE A 346 -19.73 12.25 1.14
CA ILE A 346 -18.61 11.31 0.94
C ILE A 346 -19.10 9.95 0.45
N LEU A 347 -20.19 9.42 1.03
CA LEU A 347 -20.79 8.14 0.62
C LEU A 347 -21.48 8.22 -0.75
N GLU A 348 -22.14 9.34 -1.06
CA GLU A 348 -22.78 9.56 -2.36
C GLU A 348 -21.74 9.62 -3.49
N ARG A 349 -20.59 10.27 -3.23
CA ARG A 349 -19.45 10.27 -4.14
C ARG A 349 -18.86 8.88 -4.33
N GLU A 350 -18.73 8.13 -3.24
CA GLU A 350 -18.18 6.77 -3.30
C GLU A 350 -19.08 5.82 -4.10
N SER A 351 -20.39 6.00 -3.97
CA SER A 351 -21.39 5.24 -4.74
C SER A 351 -21.35 5.57 -6.24
N ASN A 352 -20.82 6.73 -6.63
CA ASN A 352 -20.70 7.20 -8.02
C ASN A 352 -19.24 7.52 -8.37
N VAL A 353 -18.34 6.62 -7.98
CA VAL A 353 -16.88 6.79 -7.99
C VAL A 353 -16.33 7.31 -9.32
N ASN A 354 -16.78 6.78 -10.46
CA ASN A 354 -16.31 7.13 -11.82
C ASN A 354 -16.58 8.58 -12.22
N TYR A 355 -17.61 9.21 -11.65
CA TYR A 355 -18.00 10.58 -12.00
C TYR A 355 -17.63 11.57 -10.91
N SER A 356 -17.50 11.09 -9.67
CA SER A 356 -17.42 11.95 -8.49
C SER A 356 -15.99 12.21 -8.01
N ILE A 357 -15.03 11.41 -8.48
CA ILE A 357 -13.64 11.43 -8.04
C ILE A 357 -12.74 11.60 -9.28
N PRO A 358 -12.24 12.82 -9.56
CA PRO A 358 -11.55 13.16 -10.81
C PRO A 358 -10.32 12.32 -11.19
N ILE A 359 -9.69 11.64 -10.23
CA ILE A 359 -8.52 10.79 -10.49
C ILE A 359 -8.88 9.33 -10.82
N VAL A 360 -10.16 8.98 -10.79
CA VAL A 360 -10.65 7.64 -11.14
C VAL A 360 -10.94 7.63 -12.64
N MET A 361 -10.18 6.81 -13.39
CA MET A 361 -10.37 6.65 -14.83
C MET A 361 -11.48 5.67 -15.16
N GLY A 362 -11.74 4.71 -14.27
CA GLY A 362 -12.84 3.78 -14.40
C GLY A 362 -12.86 2.73 -13.30
N THR A 363 -13.93 1.94 -13.28
CA THR A 363 -14.06 0.74 -12.45
C THR A 363 -14.36 -0.46 -13.34
N MET A 364 -13.67 -1.57 -13.09
CA MET A 364 -13.88 -2.85 -13.76
C MET A 364 -14.12 -3.95 -12.72
N GLU A 365 -15.33 -4.49 -12.67
CA GLU A 365 -15.74 -5.49 -11.67
C GLU A 365 -15.42 -5.01 -10.23
N ASN A 366 -14.41 -5.60 -9.59
CA ASN A 366 -13.95 -5.27 -8.24
C ASN A 366 -12.66 -4.42 -8.24
N ARG A 367 -12.27 -3.84 -9.37
CA ARG A 367 -11.07 -3.02 -9.48
C ARG A 367 -11.39 -1.58 -9.82
N ILE A 368 -10.56 -0.69 -9.32
CA ILE A 368 -10.55 0.72 -9.68
C ILE A 368 -9.26 1.07 -10.41
N GLU A 369 -9.42 1.73 -11.55
CA GLU A 369 -8.32 2.27 -12.33
C GLU A 369 -8.12 3.72 -11.93
N LEU A 370 -6.97 4.01 -11.31
CA LEU A 370 -6.59 5.36 -10.92
C LEU A 370 -5.62 5.95 -11.92
N ALA A 371 -5.87 7.20 -12.31
CA ALA A 371 -4.86 8.01 -12.94
C ALA A 371 -3.72 8.29 -11.98
N ASN A 372 -2.50 8.35 -12.51
CA ASN A 372 -1.38 8.89 -11.74
C ASN A 372 -1.67 10.38 -11.42
N PRO A 373 -1.61 10.83 -10.15
CA PRO A 373 -1.85 12.23 -9.79
C PRO A 373 -0.98 13.25 -10.54
N ILE A 374 0.22 12.86 -10.99
CA ILE A 374 1.10 13.68 -11.83
C ILE A 374 0.50 13.89 -13.23
N LEU A 375 -0.02 12.83 -13.86
CA LEU A 375 -0.69 12.94 -15.17
C LEU A 375 -1.99 13.73 -15.05
N TYR A 376 -2.74 13.54 -13.96
CA TYR A 376 -3.92 14.35 -13.65
C TYR A 376 -3.55 15.84 -13.56
N TRP A 377 -2.51 16.19 -12.81
CA TRP A 377 -1.99 17.56 -12.75
C TRP A 377 -1.62 18.10 -14.11
N TYR A 378 -0.79 17.38 -14.88
CA TYR A 378 -0.31 17.85 -16.17
C TYR A 378 -1.46 18.09 -17.15
N SER A 379 -2.43 17.18 -17.18
CA SER A 379 -3.61 17.29 -18.05
C SER A 379 -4.42 18.55 -17.74
N LYS A 380 -4.68 18.81 -16.46
CA LYS A 380 -5.52 19.94 -16.03
C LYS A 380 -4.78 21.28 -16.07
N GLU A 381 -3.56 21.33 -15.55
CA GLU A 381 -2.81 22.58 -15.41
C GLU A 381 -2.08 23.00 -16.68
N VAL A 382 -1.46 22.04 -17.39
CA VAL A 382 -0.57 22.33 -18.52
C VAL A 382 -1.32 22.19 -19.84
N LEU A 383 -2.07 21.10 -20.03
CA LEU A 383 -2.83 20.88 -21.27
C LEU A 383 -4.21 21.54 -21.27
N ASN A 384 -4.72 21.96 -20.09
CA ASN A 384 -6.08 22.46 -19.93
C ASN A 384 -7.14 21.47 -20.49
N SER A 385 -6.94 20.19 -20.22
CA SER A 385 -7.77 19.09 -20.70
C SER A 385 -8.57 18.48 -19.56
N ASP A 386 -9.84 18.16 -19.83
CA ASP A 386 -10.65 17.38 -18.91
C ASP A 386 -10.32 15.89 -18.94
N GLU A 387 -9.83 15.41 -20.09
CA GLU A 387 -9.35 14.05 -20.25
C GLU A 387 -7.91 13.93 -19.75
N ILE A 388 -7.64 12.83 -19.03
CA ILE A 388 -6.31 12.53 -18.49
C ILE A 388 -5.44 12.00 -19.62
N CYS A 389 -4.34 12.70 -19.89
CA CYS A 389 -3.45 12.32 -20.96
C CYS A 389 -2.63 11.08 -20.59
N THR A 390 -2.68 10.08 -21.46
CA THR A 390 -1.93 8.83 -21.33
C THR A 390 -0.62 8.85 -22.14
N ASN A 391 -0.54 9.69 -23.19
CA ASN A 391 0.63 9.84 -24.06
C ASN A 391 0.99 11.32 -24.25
N CYS A 392 1.57 11.92 -23.20
CA CYS A 392 2.01 13.31 -23.16
C CYS A 392 3.54 13.42 -23.04
N PRO A 393 4.13 14.63 -23.19
CA PRO A 393 5.56 14.84 -23.02
C PRO A 393 6.16 14.35 -21.70
N ILE A 394 5.33 14.19 -20.64
CA ILE A 394 5.80 13.70 -19.34
C ILE A 394 5.56 12.20 -19.12
N SER A 395 4.91 11.49 -20.04
CA SER A 395 4.53 10.08 -19.87
C SER A 395 5.72 9.17 -19.57
N GLU A 396 6.88 9.41 -20.19
CA GLU A 396 8.10 8.64 -19.91
C GLU A 396 8.55 8.77 -18.44
N TYR A 397 8.53 10.00 -17.90
CA TYR A 397 8.94 10.27 -16.53
C TYR A 397 7.97 9.67 -15.51
N VAL A 398 6.67 9.71 -15.81
CA VAL A 398 5.63 9.11 -14.97
C VAL A 398 5.66 7.59 -15.04
N ASN A 399 5.92 7.00 -16.20
CA ASN A 399 6.10 5.56 -16.33
C ASN A 399 7.31 5.09 -15.50
N LYS A 400 8.40 5.85 -15.53
CA LYS A 400 9.57 5.60 -14.68
C LYS A 400 9.23 5.77 -13.19
N PHE A 401 8.48 6.80 -12.79
CA PHE A 401 7.97 6.94 -11.41
C PHE A 401 7.22 5.68 -10.96
N ASN A 402 6.27 5.20 -11.78
CA ASN A 402 5.48 4.01 -11.49
C ASN A 402 6.35 2.75 -11.40
N GLU A 403 7.36 2.61 -12.27
CA GLU A 403 8.33 1.50 -12.19
C GLU A 403 9.09 1.51 -10.86
N PHE A 404 9.61 2.67 -10.44
CA PHE A 404 10.26 2.82 -9.14
C PHE A 404 9.29 2.48 -7.99
N LEU A 405 8.06 2.99 -8.04
CA LEU A 405 7.04 2.78 -7.03
C LEU A 405 6.71 1.29 -6.90
N ASP A 406 6.44 0.60 -8.02
CA ASP A 406 6.17 -0.83 -8.06
C ASP A 406 7.31 -1.65 -7.46
N ASN A 407 8.56 -1.27 -7.75
CA ASN A 407 9.73 -1.93 -7.20
C ASN A 407 9.90 -1.68 -5.70
N TYR A 408 9.70 -0.46 -5.22
CA TYR A 408 9.72 -0.17 -3.77
C TYR A 408 8.63 -0.93 -3.02
N VAL A 409 7.42 -1.00 -3.58
CA VAL A 409 6.32 -1.81 -3.03
C VAL A 409 6.71 -3.29 -2.97
N LYS A 410 7.34 -3.84 -4.01
CA LYS A 410 7.87 -5.23 -4.00
C LYS A 410 8.96 -5.44 -2.96
N LEU A 411 9.78 -4.43 -2.67
CA LEU A 411 10.80 -4.46 -1.62
C LEU A 411 10.24 -4.32 -0.20
N GLY A 412 8.95 -3.99 -0.06
CA GLY A 412 8.25 -3.91 1.22
C GLY A 412 8.08 -2.49 1.76
N TYR A 413 8.32 -1.46 0.95
CA TYR A 413 7.82 -0.12 1.23
C TYR A 413 6.30 -0.06 1.02
N PHE A 414 5.67 0.92 1.67
CA PHE A 414 4.24 1.22 1.63
C PHE A 414 3.36 0.03 2.04
N ARG A 415 3.84 -0.79 2.98
CA ARG A 415 3.03 -1.87 3.60
C ARG A 415 2.03 -1.31 4.60
N SER A 416 2.40 -0.23 5.26
CA SER A 416 1.53 0.58 6.09
C SER A 416 1.96 2.02 5.95
N VAL A 417 1.02 2.89 5.61
CA VAL A 417 1.29 4.31 5.39
C VAL A 417 0.45 5.13 6.34
N PHE A 418 0.93 6.30 6.73
CA PHE A 418 0.05 7.30 7.33
C PHE A 418 -0.82 7.90 6.23
N LEU A 419 -2.14 7.75 6.34
CA LEU A 419 -3.09 8.46 5.48
C LEU A 419 -2.99 9.91 5.81
#